data_AF-A5UWN7-F1
#
_entry.id   AF-A5UWN7-F1
#
_cell.length_a   1.000
_cell.length_b   1.000
_cell.length_c   1.000
_cell.angle_alpha   90.00
_cell.angle_beta   90.00
_cell.angle_gamma   90.00
#
_symmetry.space_group_name_H-M   'P 1'
#
loop_
_entity.id
_entity.type
_entity.pdbx_description
1 polymer ?
#
loop_
_entity_poly.entity_id
_entity_poly.type
_entity_poly.pdbx_seq_one_letter_code
_entity_poly.pdbx_strand_id
1 'polypeptide(L)'
;MDVIAIEDVHKSYDGIPVLRGVSLHVPRGIVYGVLGPNGAGKTTLIHLLVGFLRPDRGIIRMFGDENLRQVDGRVGYMPERLRYHTHYTVREYLFYLGRFSGLAGAALRRRVGEEIEACGLTSVVNRKMSALARGMVQRVGFAQALLSQPELLLIDEPTSGLDSEGQRDIIDLIDTVRQRRCTIMIATHFLDEVDLLCDRFGILHGGRIIAEAETRTLRQSSRSVVITVADLPPDAAAALSALSTAVCCNQREITLTPNTPELQAQVLRLLLDHGVSIISLAPRFHPIEEFYRSAVRGEAGRHGESDASPPPPGPSGTGDTLLRELLRWEDQRTQERQADEP
;
A
#
# COMPACT_ATOMS: atom_id res chain seq x y z
N MET A 1 2.12 -14.63 -18.20
CA MET A 1 0.86 -15.20 -17.66
C MET A 1 0.59 -14.51 -16.35
N ASP A 2 -0.64 -14.04 -16.16
CA ASP A 2 -1.03 -13.33 -14.95
C ASP A 2 -1.34 -14.32 -13.83
N VAL A 3 -0.91 -13.97 -12.61
CA VAL A 3 -1.24 -14.71 -11.39
C VAL A 3 -2.60 -14.28 -10.86
N ILE A 4 -2.98 -13.02 -11.05
CA ILE A 4 -4.31 -12.49 -10.71
C ILE A 4 -4.89 -11.82 -11.95
N ALA A 5 -6.12 -12.15 -12.31
CA ALA A 5 -6.93 -11.42 -13.27
C ALA A 5 -8.31 -11.13 -12.67
N ILE A 6 -8.69 -9.85 -12.65
CA ILE A 6 -9.96 -9.37 -12.11
C ILE A 6 -10.70 -8.65 -13.23
N GLU A 7 -11.96 -9.01 -13.46
CA GLU A 7 -12.79 -8.50 -14.55
C GLU A 7 -14.14 -7.99 -14.01
N ASP A 8 -14.36 -6.68 -14.10
CA ASP A 8 -15.61 -5.98 -13.72
C ASP A 8 -16.17 -6.40 -12.35
N VAL A 9 -15.32 -6.44 -11.32
CA VAL A 9 -15.72 -6.89 -9.98
C VAL A 9 -16.43 -5.80 -9.19
N HIS A 10 -17.61 -6.14 -8.67
CA HIS A 10 -18.40 -5.30 -7.77
C HIS A 10 -18.56 -5.96 -6.41
N LYS A 11 -18.55 -5.14 -5.37
CA LYS A 11 -18.83 -5.58 -4.00
C LYS A 11 -19.52 -4.51 -3.18
N SER A 12 -20.57 -4.89 -2.48
CA SER A 12 -21.37 -4.04 -1.62
C SER A 12 -21.59 -4.69 -0.25
N TYR A 13 -21.84 -3.85 0.76
CA TYR A 13 -22.26 -4.27 2.10
C TYR A 13 -23.54 -3.54 2.43
N ASP A 14 -24.62 -4.28 2.73
CA ASP A 14 -25.93 -3.70 3.05
C ASP A 14 -26.43 -2.66 2.03
N GLY A 15 -26.19 -2.95 0.74
CA GLY A 15 -26.53 -2.07 -0.37
C GLY A 15 -25.58 -0.90 -0.62
N ILE A 16 -24.55 -0.71 0.22
CA ILE A 16 -23.52 0.33 0.06
C ILE A 16 -22.39 -0.22 -0.83
N PRO A 17 -22.17 0.33 -2.04
CA PRO A 17 -21.15 -0.18 -2.95
C PRO A 17 -19.75 0.25 -2.52
N VAL A 18 -18.88 -0.73 -2.26
CA VAL A 18 -17.46 -0.57 -1.89
C VAL A 18 -16.55 -0.75 -3.09
N LEU A 19 -16.77 -1.76 -3.93
CA LEU A 19 -16.08 -1.94 -5.21
C LEU A 19 -17.07 -1.78 -6.36
N ARG A 20 -16.70 -1.03 -7.39
CA ARG A 20 -17.60 -0.51 -8.45
C ARG A 20 -17.07 -0.81 -9.85
N GLY A 21 -16.76 -2.08 -10.13
CA GLY A 21 -16.25 -2.54 -11.43
C GLY A 21 -14.72 -2.52 -11.49
N VAL A 22 -14.08 -3.07 -10.46
CA VAL A 22 -12.62 -3.21 -10.42
C VAL A 22 -12.19 -4.21 -11.49
N SER A 23 -11.25 -3.79 -12.34
CA SER A 23 -10.54 -4.67 -13.26
C SER A 23 -9.04 -4.41 -13.13
N LEU A 24 -8.24 -5.46 -13.00
CA LEU A 24 -6.78 -5.37 -12.90
C LEU A 24 -6.12 -6.72 -13.23
N HIS A 25 -4.85 -6.66 -13.62
CA HIS A 25 -4.03 -7.82 -13.94
C HIS A 25 -2.69 -7.75 -13.20
N VAL A 26 -2.33 -8.84 -12.52
CA VAL A 26 -1.03 -8.96 -11.82
C VAL A 26 -0.18 -10.03 -12.50
N PRO A 27 0.85 -9.64 -13.27
CA PRO A 27 1.82 -10.55 -13.83
C PRO A 27 2.55 -11.40 -12.78
N ARG A 28 2.97 -12.60 -13.15
CA ARG A 28 3.81 -13.44 -12.28
C ARG A 28 5.17 -12.78 -12.01
N GLY A 29 5.62 -12.84 -10.76
CA GLY A 29 6.99 -12.52 -10.35
C GLY A 29 7.30 -11.04 -10.17
N ILE A 30 6.27 -10.18 -10.12
CA ILE A 30 6.41 -8.76 -9.80
C ILE A 30 5.86 -8.45 -8.41
N VAL A 31 6.22 -7.28 -7.90
CA VAL A 31 5.52 -6.64 -6.78
C VAL A 31 4.49 -5.65 -7.36
N TYR A 32 3.21 -5.88 -7.12
CA TYR A 32 2.11 -5.03 -7.57
C TYR A 32 1.47 -4.28 -6.40
N GLY A 33 1.47 -2.95 -6.47
CA GLY A 33 0.83 -2.09 -5.47
C GLY A 33 -0.63 -1.80 -5.80
N VAL A 34 -1.51 -1.89 -4.82
CA VAL A 34 -2.83 -1.24 -4.83
C VAL A 34 -2.77 -0.05 -3.91
N LEU A 35 -2.59 1.12 -4.51
CA LEU A 35 -2.46 2.39 -3.82
C LEU A 35 -3.83 3.05 -3.69
N GLY A 36 -4.21 3.49 -2.50
CA GLY A 36 -5.46 4.23 -2.34
C GLY A 36 -5.69 4.71 -0.91
N PRO A 37 -6.55 5.71 -0.71
CA PRO A 37 -6.85 6.22 0.63
C PRO A 37 -7.58 5.16 1.48
N ASN A 38 -7.70 5.44 2.78
CA ASN A 38 -8.53 4.62 3.67
C ASN A 38 -9.99 4.65 3.19
N GLY A 39 -10.64 3.48 3.22
CA GLY A 39 -12.01 3.33 2.73
C GLY A 39 -12.14 3.17 1.21
N ALA A 40 -11.05 3.17 0.43
CA ALA A 40 -11.13 2.96 -1.02
C ALA A 40 -11.54 1.54 -1.45
N GLY A 41 -11.56 0.58 -0.52
CA GLY A 41 -11.89 -0.83 -0.77
C GLY A 41 -10.70 -1.79 -0.88
N LYS A 42 -9.48 -1.36 -0.50
CA LYS A 42 -8.26 -2.17 -0.63
C LYS A 42 -8.35 -3.51 0.13
N THR A 43 -8.70 -3.47 1.41
CA THR A 43 -8.92 -4.67 2.24
C THR A 43 -10.06 -5.53 1.69
N THR A 44 -11.15 -4.93 1.19
CA THR A 44 -12.24 -5.68 0.54
C THR A 44 -11.76 -6.44 -0.69
N LEU A 45 -10.92 -5.81 -1.51
CA LEU A 45 -10.31 -6.43 -2.68
C LEU A 45 -9.40 -7.61 -2.27
N ILE A 46 -8.56 -7.42 -1.25
CA ILE A 46 -7.73 -8.51 -0.72
C ILE A 46 -8.59 -9.65 -0.18
N HIS A 47 -9.64 -9.37 0.60
CA HIS A 47 -10.52 -10.41 1.13
C HIS A 47 -11.28 -11.18 0.05
N LEU A 48 -11.56 -10.57 -1.11
CA LEU A 48 -12.07 -11.27 -2.28
C LEU A 48 -11.02 -12.23 -2.86
N LEU A 49 -9.76 -11.79 -2.97
CA LEU A 49 -8.65 -12.61 -3.47
C LEU A 49 -8.29 -13.78 -2.54
N VAL A 50 -8.33 -13.56 -1.23
CA VAL A 50 -8.14 -14.64 -0.24
C VAL A 50 -9.35 -15.60 -0.21
N GLY A 51 -10.49 -15.20 -0.79
CA GLY A 51 -11.72 -16.00 -0.83
C GLY A 51 -12.56 -15.94 0.45
N PHE A 52 -12.29 -14.99 1.35
CA PHE A 52 -13.14 -14.70 2.51
C PHE A 52 -14.47 -14.07 2.11
N LEU A 53 -14.48 -13.39 0.98
CA LEU A 53 -15.66 -12.77 0.38
C LEU A 53 -15.91 -13.36 -1.01
N ARG A 54 -17.15 -13.22 -1.48
CA ARG A 54 -17.51 -13.45 -2.88
C ARG A 54 -17.87 -12.13 -3.56
N PRO A 55 -17.49 -11.94 -4.83
CA PRO A 55 -17.94 -10.78 -5.59
C PRO A 55 -19.46 -10.85 -5.77
N ASP A 56 -20.11 -9.69 -5.82
CA ASP A 56 -21.54 -9.62 -6.14
C ASP A 56 -21.76 -9.74 -7.66
N ARG A 57 -20.79 -9.26 -8.44
CA ARG A 57 -20.68 -9.36 -9.90
C ARG A 57 -19.22 -9.36 -10.31
N GLY A 58 -18.92 -9.87 -11.49
CA GLY A 58 -17.58 -9.92 -12.07
C GLY A 58 -16.87 -11.24 -11.79
N ILE A 59 -15.65 -11.36 -12.29
CA ILE A 59 -14.88 -12.60 -12.24
C ILE A 59 -13.50 -12.33 -11.64
N ILE A 60 -13.05 -13.24 -10.78
CA ILE A 60 -11.69 -13.26 -10.24
C ILE A 60 -11.08 -14.60 -10.64
N ARG A 61 -9.94 -14.55 -11.33
CA ARG A 61 -9.12 -15.71 -11.66
C ARG A 61 -7.77 -15.60 -10.96
N MET A 62 -7.38 -16.67 -10.28
CA MET A 62 -6.06 -16.79 -9.68
C MET A 62 -5.36 -18.00 -10.24
N PHE A 63 -4.15 -17.79 -10.79
CA PHE A 63 -3.40 -18.81 -11.53
C PHE A 63 -4.21 -19.48 -12.66
N GLY A 64 -5.15 -18.73 -13.25
CA GLY A 64 -6.05 -19.21 -14.29
C GLY A 64 -7.32 -19.92 -13.81
N ASP A 65 -7.55 -20.05 -12.49
CA ASP A 65 -8.72 -20.71 -11.92
C ASP A 65 -9.67 -19.71 -11.26
N GLU A 66 -10.97 -19.82 -11.52
CA GLU A 66 -12.04 -19.01 -10.88
C GLU A 66 -12.43 -19.56 -9.50
N ASN A 67 -12.17 -20.84 -9.24
CA ASN A 67 -12.42 -21.47 -7.96
C ASN A 67 -11.20 -21.27 -7.04
N LEU A 68 -11.21 -20.16 -6.30
CA LEU A 68 -10.09 -19.76 -5.43
C LEU A 68 -9.71 -20.81 -4.38
N ARG A 69 -10.62 -21.75 -4.03
CA ARG A 69 -10.30 -22.87 -3.12
C ARG A 69 -9.27 -23.84 -3.69
N GLN A 70 -9.16 -23.94 -5.02
CA GLN A 70 -8.17 -24.81 -5.68
C GLN A 70 -6.74 -24.26 -5.56
N VAL A 71 -6.59 -22.98 -5.20
CA VAL A 71 -5.29 -22.30 -5.14
C VAL A 71 -4.92 -21.79 -3.76
N ASP A 72 -5.72 -22.09 -2.73
CA ASP A 72 -5.52 -21.62 -1.34
C ASP A 72 -4.11 -21.94 -0.80
N GLY A 73 -3.62 -23.16 -1.05
CA GLY A 73 -2.25 -23.56 -0.67
C GLY A 73 -1.12 -22.85 -1.41
N ARG A 74 -1.42 -22.04 -2.42
CA ARG A 74 -0.46 -21.27 -3.23
C ARG A 74 -0.45 -19.79 -2.87
N VAL A 75 -1.33 -19.37 -1.95
CA VAL A 75 -1.52 -17.97 -1.54
C VAL A 75 -1.13 -17.82 -0.08
N GLY A 76 -0.28 -16.83 0.20
CA GLY A 76 0.01 -16.36 1.55
C GLY A 76 -0.75 -15.06 1.80
N TYR A 77 -1.25 -14.86 3.01
CA TYR A 77 -1.94 -13.63 3.37
C TYR A 77 -1.39 -13.05 4.68
N MET A 78 -0.96 -11.79 4.61
CA MET A 78 -0.62 -10.96 5.76
C MET A 78 -1.67 -9.85 5.93
N PRO A 79 -2.51 -9.92 6.97
CA PRO A 79 -3.50 -8.88 7.26
C PRO A 79 -2.85 -7.65 7.92
N GLU A 80 -3.50 -6.48 7.79
CA GLU A 80 -3.11 -5.23 8.49
C GLU A 80 -3.01 -5.47 10.01
N ARG A 81 -4.03 -6.14 10.58
CA ARG A 81 -4.11 -6.43 12.01
C ARG A 81 -4.08 -7.93 12.25
N LEU A 82 -2.94 -8.41 12.70
CA LEU A 82 -2.78 -9.78 13.18
C LEU A 82 -3.53 -9.96 14.50
N ARG A 83 -4.54 -10.82 14.50
CA ARG A 83 -5.17 -11.31 15.74
C ARG A 83 -4.49 -12.62 16.14
N TYR A 84 -3.59 -12.55 17.13
CA TYR A 84 -2.79 -13.69 17.58
C TYR A 84 -3.21 -14.18 18.95
N HIS A 85 -2.92 -15.47 19.20
CA HIS A 85 -3.07 -16.07 20.52
C HIS A 85 -1.91 -15.62 21.42
N THR A 86 -2.20 -14.68 22.30
CA THR A 86 -1.26 -13.98 23.18
C THR A 86 -0.41 -14.89 24.07
N HIS A 87 -0.89 -16.10 24.38
CA HIS A 87 -0.26 -17.02 25.33
C HIS A 87 0.85 -17.86 24.72
N TYR A 88 0.85 -18.06 23.39
CA TYR A 88 1.90 -18.83 22.73
C TYR A 88 3.18 -18.01 22.60
N THR A 89 4.31 -18.71 22.62
CA THR A 89 5.57 -18.17 22.10
C THR A 89 5.53 -18.07 20.58
N VAL A 90 6.39 -17.24 19.99
CA VAL A 90 6.54 -17.13 18.52
C VAL A 90 6.74 -18.52 17.90
N ARG A 91 7.64 -19.32 18.48
CA ARG A 91 7.90 -20.69 18.04
C ARG A 91 6.62 -21.52 18.02
N GLU A 92 5.96 -21.62 19.17
CA GLU A 92 4.77 -22.47 19.31
C GLU A 92 3.65 -22.02 18.36
N TYR A 93 3.48 -20.71 18.18
CA TYR A 93 2.50 -20.15 17.27
C TYR A 93 2.78 -20.54 15.82
N LEU A 94 4.02 -20.41 15.34
CA LEU A 94 4.40 -20.80 13.98
C LEU A 94 4.31 -22.32 13.78
N PHE A 95 4.67 -23.13 14.78
CA PHE A 95 4.47 -24.58 14.74
C PHE A 95 2.99 -24.96 14.69
N TYR A 96 2.15 -24.26 15.46
CA TYR A 96 0.71 -24.46 15.46
C TYR A 96 0.12 -24.18 14.08
N LEU A 97 0.44 -23.03 13.49
CA LEU A 97 -0.04 -22.64 12.17
C LEU A 97 0.47 -23.55 11.05
N GLY A 98 1.75 -23.90 11.05
CA GLY A 98 2.32 -24.75 10.01
C GLY A 98 1.67 -26.14 9.92
N ARG A 99 1.11 -26.65 11.03
CA ARG A 99 0.33 -27.90 11.03
C ARG A 99 -0.96 -27.78 10.20
N PHE A 100 -1.63 -26.62 10.22
CA PHE A 100 -2.80 -26.37 9.38
C PHE A 100 -2.45 -26.27 7.90
N SER A 101 -1.21 -25.88 7.59
CA SER A 101 -0.69 -25.86 6.22
C SER A 101 -0.22 -27.23 5.71
N GLY A 102 -0.58 -28.34 6.40
CA GLY A 102 -0.24 -29.70 5.99
C GLY A 102 1.21 -30.11 6.26
N LEU A 103 2.00 -29.29 6.97
CA LEU A 103 3.38 -29.61 7.32
C LEU A 103 3.45 -30.42 8.63
N ALA A 104 4.30 -31.44 8.65
CA ALA A 104 4.51 -32.28 9.84
C ALA A 104 5.99 -32.67 10.04
N GLY A 105 6.29 -33.16 11.24
CA GLY A 105 7.58 -33.78 11.58
C GLY A 105 8.79 -32.90 11.29
N ALA A 106 9.78 -33.48 10.59
CA ALA A 106 11.03 -32.78 10.25
C ALA A 106 10.83 -31.65 9.24
N ALA A 107 9.90 -31.79 8.30
CA ALA A 107 9.60 -30.76 7.31
C ALA A 107 9.04 -29.49 7.98
N LEU A 108 8.11 -29.65 8.93
CA LEU A 108 7.59 -28.53 9.72
C LEU A 108 8.69 -27.85 10.55
N ARG A 109 9.53 -28.62 11.25
CA ARG A 109 10.62 -28.05 12.05
C ARG A 109 11.59 -27.24 11.21
N ARG A 110 11.99 -27.78 10.06
CA ARG A 110 12.87 -27.10 9.10
C ARG A 110 12.21 -25.82 8.61
N ARG A 111 10.96 -25.92 8.15
CA ARG A 111 10.23 -24.77 7.60
C ARG A 111 10.04 -23.63 8.59
N VAL A 112 9.64 -23.95 9.83
CA VAL A 112 9.50 -22.96 10.89
C VAL A 112 10.84 -22.32 11.23
N GLY A 113 11.94 -23.10 11.25
CA GLY A 113 13.29 -22.56 11.44
C GLY A 113 13.70 -21.57 10.35
N GLU A 114 13.50 -21.93 9.08
CA GLU A 114 13.80 -21.08 7.91
C GLU A 114 13.06 -19.74 8.00
N GLU A 115 11.77 -19.74 8.34
CA GLU A 115 10.99 -18.49 8.42
C GLU A 115 11.29 -17.66 9.67
N ILE A 116 11.66 -18.30 10.80
CA ILE A 116 12.16 -17.57 11.98
C ILE A 116 13.42 -16.79 11.63
N GLU A 117 14.36 -17.43 10.93
CA GLU A 117 15.61 -16.78 10.54
C GLU A 117 15.36 -15.68 9.50
N ALA A 118 14.61 -16.00 8.45
CA ALA A 118 14.34 -15.07 7.36
C ALA A 118 13.56 -13.81 7.80
N CYS A 119 12.64 -13.94 8.74
CA CYS A 119 11.90 -12.80 9.28
C CYS A 119 12.61 -12.10 10.44
N GLY A 120 13.83 -12.53 10.81
CA GLY A 120 14.61 -11.91 11.89
C GLY A 120 14.01 -12.12 13.29
N LEU A 121 13.35 -13.26 13.52
CA LEU A 121 12.63 -13.57 14.76
C LEU A 121 13.47 -14.36 15.77
N THR A 122 14.72 -14.72 15.44
CA THR A 122 15.58 -15.59 16.25
C THR A 122 15.75 -15.11 17.70
N SER A 123 15.91 -13.79 17.91
CA SER A 123 16.11 -13.20 19.24
C SER A 123 14.85 -13.23 20.12
N VAL A 124 13.67 -13.34 19.51
CA VAL A 124 12.36 -13.28 20.20
C VAL A 124 11.58 -14.60 20.12
N VAL A 125 12.18 -15.64 19.53
CA VAL A 125 11.52 -16.91 19.19
C VAL A 125 10.83 -17.62 20.36
N ASN A 126 11.38 -17.48 21.58
CA ASN A 126 10.83 -18.08 22.81
C ASN A 126 10.05 -17.07 23.66
N ARG A 127 9.84 -15.83 23.18
CA ARG A 127 9.01 -14.83 23.86
C ARG A 127 7.55 -15.05 23.50
N LYS A 128 6.65 -14.77 24.45
CA LYS A 128 5.20 -14.78 24.23
C LYS A 128 4.79 -13.69 23.26
N MET A 129 3.79 -13.97 22.43
CA MET A 129 3.23 -13.02 21.46
C MET A 129 2.73 -11.73 22.14
N SER A 130 2.20 -11.80 23.37
CA SER A 130 1.77 -10.61 24.13
C SER A 130 2.90 -9.65 24.52
N ALA A 131 4.14 -10.10 24.55
CA ALA A 131 5.29 -9.30 24.98
C ALA A 131 6.05 -8.67 23.80
N LEU A 132 5.62 -8.92 22.56
CA LEU A 132 6.28 -8.42 21.36
C LEU A 132 5.86 -6.98 21.07
N ALA A 133 6.83 -6.18 20.63
CA ALA A 133 6.54 -4.91 19.98
C ALA A 133 5.80 -5.13 18.65
N ARG A 134 5.05 -4.13 18.20
CA ARG A 134 4.23 -4.22 16.99
C ARG A 134 5.02 -4.64 15.73
N GLY A 135 6.22 -4.11 15.52
CA GLY A 135 7.06 -4.51 14.37
C GLY A 135 7.46 -5.99 14.42
N MET A 136 7.73 -6.53 15.60
CA MET A 136 8.02 -7.96 15.78
C MET A 136 6.79 -8.81 15.51
N VAL A 137 5.60 -8.34 15.91
CA VAL A 137 4.33 -9.00 15.57
C VAL A 137 4.11 -9.05 14.05
N GLN A 138 4.39 -7.95 13.32
CA GLN A 138 4.30 -7.96 11.87
C GLN A 138 5.29 -8.95 11.23
N ARG A 139 6.53 -9.01 11.73
CA ARG A 139 7.51 -10.03 11.30
C ARG A 139 6.99 -11.46 11.53
N VAL A 140 6.26 -11.72 12.62
CA VAL A 140 5.58 -13.01 12.82
C VAL A 140 4.48 -13.23 11.78
N GLY A 141 3.73 -12.19 11.42
CA GLY A 141 2.73 -12.24 10.34
C GLY A 141 3.31 -12.61 8.99
N PHE A 142 4.47 -12.04 8.63
CA PHE A 142 5.25 -12.45 7.46
C PHE A 142 5.64 -13.92 7.55
N ALA A 143 6.26 -14.34 8.66
CA ALA A 143 6.69 -15.73 8.83
C ALA A 143 5.51 -16.69 8.66
N GLN A 144 4.35 -16.38 9.26
CA GLN A 144 3.11 -17.13 9.10
C GLN A 144 2.67 -17.21 7.63
N ALA A 145 2.58 -16.08 6.94
CA ALA A 145 2.12 -16.03 5.55
C ALA A 145 3.05 -16.79 4.60
N LEU A 146 4.32 -16.91 4.96
CA LEU A 146 5.34 -17.62 4.19
C LEU A 146 5.40 -19.12 4.49
N LEU A 147 4.84 -19.61 5.61
CA LEU A 147 4.96 -21.04 6.00
C LEU A 147 4.54 -21.99 4.88
N SER A 148 3.48 -21.65 4.13
CA SER A 148 2.93 -22.45 3.02
C SER A 148 3.76 -22.45 1.73
N GLN A 149 4.87 -21.70 1.65
CA GLN A 149 5.65 -21.50 0.42
C GLN A 149 4.80 -20.93 -0.72
N PRO A 150 4.13 -19.79 -0.50
CA PRO A 150 3.18 -19.28 -1.48
C PRO A 150 3.86 -18.81 -2.77
N GLU A 151 3.19 -19.03 -3.90
CA GLU A 151 3.55 -18.41 -5.19
C GLU A 151 3.05 -16.96 -5.30
N LEU A 152 2.02 -16.63 -4.52
CA LEU A 152 1.46 -15.28 -4.38
C LEU A 152 1.35 -14.89 -2.91
N LEU A 153 1.94 -13.76 -2.53
CA LEU A 153 1.78 -13.16 -1.21
C LEU A 153 0.90 -11.92 -1.31
N LEU A 154 -0.24 -11.92 -0.60
CA LEU A 154 -1.12 -10.79 -0.43
C LEU A 154 -0.81 -10.10 0.89
N ILE A 155 -0.55 -8.80 0.86
CA ILE A 155 -0.15 -8.01 2.02
C ILE A 155 -1.09 -6.80 2.14
N ASP A 156 -1.71 -6.63 3.30
CA ASP A 156 -2.57 -5.48 3.59
C ASP A 156 -1.87 -4.55 4.59
N GLU A 157 -1.53 -3.33 4.14
CA GLU A 157 -0.98 -2.24 4.95
C GLU A 157 0.24 -2.66 5.80
N PRO A 158 1.34 -3.13 5.18
CA PRO A 158 2.44 -3.83 5.86
C PRO A 158 3.16 -3.02 6.92
N THR A 159 3.21 -1.69 6.77
CA THR A 159 3.94 -0.82 7.70
C THR A 159 3.02 0.06 8.55
N SER A 160 1.70 -0.16 8.47
CA SER A 160 0.72 0.63 9.20
C SER A 160 0.99 0.63 10.69
N GLY A 161 1.11 1.85 11.24
CA GLY A 161 1.31 2.16 12.65
C GLY A 161 2.64 1.67 13.25
N LEU A 162 3.66 1.52 12.41
CA LEU A 162 5.06 1.46 12.82
C LEU A 162 5.71 2.84 12.83
N ASP A 163 6.82 2.95 13.52
CA ASP A 163 7.76 4.07 13.42
C ASP A 163 8.68 3.94 12.20
N SER A 164 9.45 4.98 11.87
CA SER A 164 10.28 5.00 10.66
C SER A 164 11.30 3.86 10.59
N GLU A 165 11.82 3.40 11.73
CA GLU A 165 12.75 2.27 11.79
C GLU A 165 12.01 0.95 11.49
N GLY A 166 10.88 0.70 12.14
CA GLY A 166 10.05 -0.47 11.86
C GLY A 166 9.55 -0.52 10.41
N GLN A 167 9.21 0.62 9.80
CA GLN A 167 8.82 0.68 8.39
C GLN A 167 9.94 0.19 7.46
N ARG A 168 11.17 0.67 7.67
CA ARG A 168 12.35 0.25 6.89
C ARG A 168 12.63 -1.24 7.05
N ASP A 169 12.56 -1.73 8.28
CA ASP A 169 12.72 -3.15 8.60
C ASP A 169 11.75 -4.06 7.83
N ILE A 170 10.49 -3.64 7.72
CA ILE A 170 9.48 -4.39 6.97
C ILE A 170 9.70 -4.28 5.45
N ILE A 171 10.10 -3.10 4.95
CA ILE A 171 10.45 -2.91 3.54
C ILE A 171 11.60 -3.85 3.15
N ASP A 172 12.68 -3.91 3.95
CA ASP A 172 13.82 -4.78 3.72
C ASP A 172 13.43 -6.27 3.76
N LEU A 173 12.50 -6.63 4.64
CA LEU A 173 11.95 -7.98 4.71
C LEU A 173 11.16 -8.32 3.44
N ILE A 174 10.32 -7.42 2.93
CA ILE A 174 9.56 -7.64 1.70
C ILE A 174 10.51 -7.83 0.51
N ASP A 175 11.59 -7.05 0.42
CA ASP A 175 12.58 -7.22 -0.66
C ASP A 175 13.31 -8.57 -0.55
N THR A 176 13.60 -9.04 0.67
CA THR A 176 14.15 -10.38 0.89
C THR A 176 13.17 -11.48 0.44
N VAL A 177 11.88 -11.31 0.71
CA VAL A 177 10.84 -12.27 0.27
C VAL A 177 10.69 -12.27 -1.24
N ARG A 178 10.74 -11.10 -1.89
CA ARG A 178 10.69 -10.95 -3.35
C ARG A 178 11.77 -11.78 -4.05
N GLN A 179 12.98 -11.85 -3.48
CA GLN A 179 14.10 -12.64 -4.04
C GLN A 179 13.80 -14.14 -4.16
N ARG A 180 12.79 -14.66 -3.45
CA ARG A 180 12.32 -16.05 -3.54
C ARG A 180 11.44 -16.34 -4.76
N ARG A 181 11.34 -15.41 -5.73
CA ARG A 181 10.48 -15.48 -6.92
C ARG A 181 8.97 -15.59 -6.60
N CYS A 182 8.56 -15.06 -5.45
CA CYS A 182 7.15 -14.92 -5.08
C CYS A 182 6.56 -13.71 -5.81
N THR A 183 5.33 -13.82 -6.29
CA THR A 183 4.55 -12.65 -6.74
C THR A 183 3.99 -11.98 -5.51
N ILE A 184 4.07 -10.65 -5.39
CA ILE A 184 3.58 -9.95 -4.19
C ILE A 184 2.54 -8.92 -4.63
N MET A 185 1.41 -8.86 -3.94
CA MET A 185 0.43 -7.78 -4.06
C MET A 185 0.33 -7.05 -2.73
N ILE A 186 0.57 -5.75 -2.74
CA ILE A 186 0.58 -4.91 -1.54
C ILE A 186 -0.55 -3.90 -1.63
N ALA A 187 -1.51 -3.94 -0.71
CA ALA A 187 -2.44 -2.84 -0.50
C ALA A 187 -1.82 -1.84 0.47
N THR A 188 -1.79 -0.56 0.07
CA THR A 188 -1.20 0.49 0.90
C THR A 188 -1.82 1.85 0.59
N HIS A 189 -1.74 2.77 1.55
CA HIS A 189 -1.98 4.19 1.32
C HIS A 189 -0.68 5.02 1.31
N PHE A 190 0.47 4.38 1.53
CA PHE A 190 1.77 5.04 1.57
C PHE A 190 2.43 5.05 0.20
N LEU A 191 2.67 6.24 -0.33
CA LEU A 191 3.36 6.43 -1.61
C LEU A 191 4.79 5.90 -1.59
N ASP A 192 5.49 6.05 -0.46
CA ASP A 192 6.88 5.61 -0.30
C ASP A 192 7.01 4.08 -0.39
N GLU A 193 6.02 3.32 0.11
CA GLU A 193 6.00 1.87 -0.05
C GLU A 193 5.87 1.47 -1.52
N VAL A 194 5.01 2.15 -2.28
CA VAL A 194 4.85 1.91 -3.72
C VAL A 194 6.13 2.25 -4.46
N ASP A 195 6.75 3.38 -4.12
CA ASP A 195 8.00 3.82 -4.75
C ASP A 195 9.10 2.79 -4.50
N LEU A 196 9.32 2.39 -3.24
CA LEU A 196 10.43 1.54 -2.84
C LEU A 196 10.25 0.07 -3.25
N LEU A 197 9.03 -0.47 -3.19
CA LEU A 197 8.79 -1.91 -3.32
C LEU A 197 8.18 -2.32 -4.66
N CYS A 198 7.29 -1.50 -5.24
CA CYS A 198 6.42 -1.96 -6.32
C CYS A 198 7.05 -1.77 -7.70
N ASP A 199 6.95 -2.80 -8.53
CA ASP A 199 7.31 -2.73 -9.95
C ASP A 199 6.20 -2.02 -10.75
N ARG A 200 4.95 -2.28 -10.39
CA ARG A 200 3.73 -1.72 -10.97
C ARG A 200 2.72 -1.40 -9.87
N PHE A 201 1.82 -0.46 -10.12
CA PHE A 201 0.72 -0.21 -9.19
C PHE A 201 -0.53 0.29 -9.91
N GLY A 202 -1.68 0.02 -9.28
CA GLY A 202 -2.96 0.60 -9.62
C GLY A 202 -3.46 1.52 -8.50
N ILE A 203 -4.12 2.62 -8.88
CA ILE A 203 -4.73 3.55 -7.92
C ILE A 203 -6.18 3.14 -7.73
N LEU A 204 -6.52 2.66 -6.53
CA LEU A 204 -7.88 2.38 -6.10
C LEU A 204 -8.47 3.61 -5.43
N HIS A 205 -9.51 4.18 -6.03
CA HIS A 205 -10.22 5.34 -5.49
C HIS A 205 -11.73 5.21 -5.81
N GLY A 206 -12.58 5.55 -4.84
CA GLY A 206 -14.03 5.42 -5.00
C GLY A 206 -14.52 4.00 -5.37
N GLY A 207 -13.76 2.95 -5.03
CA GLY A 207 -14.06 1.57 -5.40
C GLY A 207 -13.69 1.18 -6.83
N ARG A 208 -12.88 1.98 -7.54
CA ARG A 208 -12.46 1.73 -8.93
C ARG A 208 -10.96 1.84 -9.07
N ILE A 209 -10.39 1.12 -10.04
CA ILE A 209 -9.01 1.35 -10.48
C ILE A 209 -9.05 2.50 -11.48
N ILE A 210 -8.45 3.61 -11.11
CA ILE A 210 -8.61 4.90 -11.83
C ILE A 210 -7.42 5.20 -12.74
N ALA A 211 -6.28 4.58 -12.42
CA ALA A 211 -5.05 4.65 -13.19
C ALA A 211 -4.14 3.48 -12.80
N GLU A 212 -3.28 3.07 -13.73
CA GLU A 212 -2.20 2.11 -13.49
C GLU A 212 -0.90 2.63 -14.09
N ALA A 213 0.23 2.32 -13.47
CA ALA A 213 1.54 2.70 -13.97
C ALA A 213 2.64 1.70 -13.60
N GLU A 214 3.71 1.72 -14.38
CA GLU A 214 4.99 1.10 -14.02
C GLU A 214 5.82 2.11 -13.22
N THR A 215 6.27 1.73 -12.02
CA THR A 215 7.04 2.61 -11.14
C THR A 215 8.31 3.11 -11.81
N ARG A 216 9.01 2.23 -12.54
CA ARG A 216 10.23 2.58 -13.28
C ARG A 216 10.01 3.69 -14.31
N THR A 217 8.89 3.63 -15.04
CA THR A 217 8.56 4.61 -16.08
C THR A 217 8.29 5.98 -15.48
N LEU A 218 7.60 6.04 -14.33
CA LEU A 218 7.39 7.30 -13.62
C LEU A 218 8.71 7.87 -13.06
N ARG A 219 9.59 7.02 -12.50
CA ARG A 219 10.94 7.45 -12.06
C ARG A 219 11.78 8.03 -13.19
N GLN A 220 11.64 7.52 -14.41
CA GLN A 220 12.37 8.00 -15.59
C GLN A 220 11.78 9.30 -16.17
N SER A 221 10.47 9.50 -16.00
CA SER A 221 9.73 10.65 -16.54
C SER A 221 9.90 11.90 -15.67
N SER A 222 10.05 11.75 -14.35
CA SER A 222 10.24 12.87 -13.42
C SER A 222 11.71 13.11 -13.11
N ARG A 223 12.47 13.55 -14.11
CA ARG A 223 13.70 14.30 -13.84
C ARG A 223 13.29 15.70 -13.47
N SER A 224 12.76 15.94 -12.27
CA SER A 224 12.50 17.30 -11.81
C SER A 224 13.58 17.75 -10.85
N VAL A 225 14.01 19.01 -10.94
CA VAL A 225 14.96 19.62 -10.00
C VAL A 225 14.30 20.84 -9.39
N VAL A 226 14.42 20.98 -8.07
CA VAL A 226 14.07 22.20 -7.35
C VAL A 226 15.35 22.90 -6.94
N ILE A 227 15.44 24.17 -7.33
CA ILE A 227 16.50 25.08 -6.93
C ILE A 227 15.89 26.05 -5.93
N THR A 228 16.38 26.02 -4.70
CA THR A 228 16.00 26.99 -3.66
C THR A 228 16.94 28.17 -3.72
N VAL A 229 16.39 29.38 -3.75
CA VAL A 229 17.13 30.65 -3.77
C VAL A 229 16.70 31.53 -2.60
N ALA A 230 17.58 32.46 -2.18
CA ALA A 230 17.28 33.36 -1.05
C ALA A 230 16.13 34.32 -1.36
N ASP A 231 16.19 34.94 -2.54
CA ASP A 231 15.16 35.82 -3.08
C ASP A 231 15.32 35.85 -4.60
N LEU A 232 14.22 35.68 -5.33
CA LEU A 232 14.21 35.72 -6.78
C LEU A 232 13.68 37.07 -7.27
N PRO A 233 14.54 37.96 -7.80
CA PRO A 233 14.07 39.26 -8.25
C PRO A 233 13.16 39.14 -9.50
N PRO A 234 12.19 40.07 -9.70
CA PRO A 234 11.14 39.92 -10.71
C PRO A 234 11.65 39.84 -12.16
N ASP A 235 12.76 40.50 -12.45
CA ASP A 235 13.45 40.47 -13.74
C ASP A 235 14.04 39.09 -14.05
N ALA A 236 14.71 38.48 -13.07
CA ALA A 236 15.21 37.11 -13.17
C ALA A 236 14.05 36.10 -13.31
N ALA A 237 12.96 36.27 -12.56
CA ALA A 237 11.77 35.41 -12.67
C ALA A 237 11.13 35.48 -14.07
N ALA A 238 11.02 36.68 -14.64
CA ALA A 238 10.50 36.87 -15.99
C ALA A 238 11.42 36.24 -17.05
N ALA A 239 12.73 36.40 -16.90
CA ALA A 239 13.71 35.82 -17.81
C ALA A 239 13.72 34.28 -17.73
N LEU A 240 13.61 33.69 -16.53
CA LEU A 240 13.47 32.25 -16.34
C LEU A 240 12.20 31.69 -16.98
N SER A 241 11.08 32.38 -16.81
CA SER A 241 9.80 31.97 -17.41
C SER A 241 9.83 32.06 -18.94
N ALA A 242 10.64 32.96 -19.51
CA ALA A 242 10.83 33.09 -20.95
C ALA A 242 11.79 32.04 -21.54
N LEU A 243 12.69 31.46 -20.73
CA LEU A 243 13.65 30.44 -21.21
C LEU A 243 12.95 29.16 -21.67
N SER A 244 11.97 28.68 -20.91
CA SER A 244 11.26 27.44 -21.22
C SER A 244 9.98 27.31 -20.40
N THR A 245 8.94 26.72 -20.99
CA THR A 245 7.72 26.31 -20.28
C THR A 245 7.97 25.22 -19.24
N ALA A 246 9.15 24.59 -19.28
CA ALA A 246 9.61 23.62 -18.29
C ALA A 246 10.10 24.28 -16.97
N VAL A 247 10.18 25.61 -16.90
CA VAL A 247 10.64 26.35 -15.71
C VAL A 247 9.44 27.00 -15.03
N CYS A 248 9.20 26.61 -13.79
CA CYS A 248 8.21 27.25 -12.92
C CYS A 248 8.93 27.87 -11.73
N CYS A 249 8.75 29.17 -11.48
CA CYS A 249 9.41 29.86 -10.39
C CYS A 249 8.43 30.60 -9.47
N ASN A 250 8.72 30.60 -8.18
CA ASN A 250 8.16 31.50 -7.18
C ASN A 250 9.31 32.32 -6.53
N GLN A 251 9.03 33.13 -5.52
CA GLN A 251 10.03 34.01 -4.89
C GLN A 251 11.25 33.28 -4.30
N ARG A 252 11.14 31.98 -3.97
CA ARG A 252 12.19 31.22 -3.27
C ARG A 252 12.54 29.88 -3.90
N GLU A 253 11.76 29.40 -4.85
CA GLU A 253 11.93 28.10 -5.48
C GLU A 253 11.73 28.17 -6.98
N ILE A 254 12.59 27.46 -7.70
CA ILE A 254 12.53 27.29 -9.14
C ILE A 254 12.48 25.79 -9.40
N THR A 255 11.43 25.33 -10.06
CA THR A 255 11.24 23.94 -10.45
C THR A 255 11.50 23.77 -11.94
N LEU A 256 12.34 22.80 -12.30
CA LEU A 256 12.64 22.39 -13.68
C LEU A 256 11.92 21.08 -13.97
N THR A 257 10.98 21.04 -14.91
CA THR A 257 10.22 19.83 -15.29
C THR A 257 9.87 19.82 -16.79
N PRO A 258 10.47 18.95 -17.63
CA PRO A 258 11.58 18.04 -17.29
C PRO A 258 12.92 18.80 -17.17
N ASN A 259 13.75 18.36 -16.25
CA ASN A 259 15.14 18.78 -16.08
C ASN A 259 16.02 18.07 -17.12
N THR A 260 16.69 18.88 -17.95
CA THR A 260 17.77 18.46 -18.83
C THR A 260 19.07 19.12 -18.38
N PRO A 261 20.25 18.49 -18.57
CA PRO A 261 21.52 19.12 -18.22
C PRO A 261 21.70 20.51 -18.83
N GLU A 262 21.21 20.71 -20.06
CA GLU A 262 21.27 21.97 -20.78
C GLU A 262 20.37 23.04 -20.15
N LEU A 263 19.12 22.70 -19.85
CA LEU A 263 18.19 23.62 -19.19
C LEU A 263 18.67 23.98 -17.78
N GLN A 264 19.18 22.99 -17.04
CA GLN A 264 19.75 23.20 -15.72
C GLN A 264 20.92 24.19 -15.76
N ALA A 265 21.83 24.01 -16.72
CA ALA A 265 22.98 24.90 -16.89
C ALA A 265 22.55 26.33 -17.28
N GLN A 266 21.57 26.48 -18.17
CA GLN A 266 21.03 27.78 -18.57
C GLN A 266 20.39 28.52 -17.39
N VAL A 267 19.57 27.82 -16.61
CA VAL A 267 18.91 28.38 -15.42
C VAL A 267 19.94 28.78 -14.37
N LEU A 268 20.91 27.92 -14.07
CA LEU A 268 21.98 28.24 -13.11
C LEU A 268 22.80 29.45 -13.55
N ARG A 269 23.13 29.55 -14.84
CA ARG A 269 23.87 30.69 -15.38
C ARG A 269 23.06 31.98 -15.25
N LEU A 270 21.78 31.96 -15.60
CA LEU A 270 20.91 33.12 -15.49
C LEU A 270 20.82 33.61 -14.03
N LEU A 271 20.66 32.69 -13.08
CA LEU A 271 20.65 33.02 -11.66
C LEU A 271 21.94 33.68 -11.20
N LEU A 272 23.09 33.15 -11.62
CA LEU A 272 24.40 33.71 -11.28
C LEU A 272 24.62 35.09 -11.93
N ASP A 273 24.21 35.27 -13.19
CA ASP A 273 24.33 36.54 -13.92
C ASP A 273 23.49 37.66 -13.27
N HIS A 274 22.36 37.30 -12.64
CA HIS A 274 21.51 38.23 -11.87
C HIS A 274 21.93 38.34 -10.39
N GLY A 275 23.03 37.71 -9.98
CA GLY A 275 23.52 37.76 -8.61
C GLY A 275 22.63 37.07 -7.58
N VAL A 276 21.80 36.11 -8.00
CA VAL A 276 20.87 35.38 -7.12
C VAL A 276 21.62 34.33 -6.31
N SER A 277 21.49 34.40 -4.98
CA SER A 277 22.06 33.43 -4.06
C SER A 277 21.29 32.10 -4.09
N ILE A 278 21.93 31.06 -4.61
CA ILE A 278 21.41 29.70 -4.63
C ILE A 278 21.68 29.03 -3.27
N ILE A 279 20.63 28.62 -2.58
CA ILE A 279 20.69 27.95 -1.29
C ILE A 279 20.88 26.44 -1.48
N SER A 280 20.11 25.83 -2.38
CA SER A 280 20.19 24.39 -2.64
C SER A 280 19.75 24.06 -4.06
N LEU A 281 20.23 22.93 -4.55
CA LEU A 281 19.76 22.30 -5.77
C LEU A 281 19.52 20.83 -5.45
N ALA A 282 18.25 20.42 -5.44
CA ALA A 282 17.85 19.08 -5.07
C ALA A 282 16.95 18.47 -6.15
N PRO A 283 17.10 17.18 -6.48
CA PRO A 283 16.10 16.50 -7.30
C PRO A 283 14.77 16.50 -6.55
N ARG A 284 13.68 16.81 -7.26
CA ARG A 284 12.33 16.69 -6.72
C ARG A 284 11.83 15.28 -6.98
N PHE A 285 11.73 14.51 -5.90
CA PHE A 285 11.42 13.08 -5.93
C PHE A 285 9.99 12.79 -5.52
N HIS A 286 8.96 13.15 -6.30
CA HIS A 286 7.63 12.53 -6.10
C HIS A 286 6.82 12.27 -7.39
N PRO A 287 7.40 11.59 -8.41
CA PRO A 287 6.68 11.18 -9.62
C PRO A 287 5.33 10.51 -9.35
N ILE A 288 5.31 9.61 -8.36
CA ILE A 288 4.14 8.82 -8.01
C ILE A 288 3.08 9.70 -7.33
N GLU A 289 3.49 10.64 -6.48
CA GLU A 289 2.56 11.57 -5.84
C GLU A 289 1.89 12.48 -6.87
N GLU A 290 2.65 13.00 -7.82
CA GLU A 290 2.11 13.84 -8.89
C GLU A 290 1.15 13.05 -9.77
N PHE A 291 1.55 11.85 -10.18
CA PHE A 291 0.67 10.93 -10.90
C PHE A 291 -0.61 10.64 -10.12
N TYR A 292 -0.50 10.34 -8.83
CA TYR A 292 -1.65 10.10 -7.95
C TYR A 292 -2.58 11.32 -7.87
N ARG A 293 -2.04 12.51 -7.63
CA ARG A 293 -2.82 13.76 -7.58
C ARG A 293 -3.51 14.05 -8.92
N SER A 294 -2.82 13.82 -10.03
CA SER A 294 -3.39 14.03 -11.37
C SER A 294 -4.54 13.06 -11.68
N ALA A 295 -4.39 11.78 -11.32
CA ALA A 295 -5.40 10.76 -11.52
C ALA A 295 -6.67 11.06 -10.70
N VAL A 296 -6.51 11.37 -9.41
CA VAL A 296 -7.63 11.70 -8.52
C VAL A 296 -8.35 12.99 -8.97
N ARG A 297 -7.62 14.02 -9.41
CA ARG A 297 -8.24 15.24 -9.97
C ARG A 297 -8.98 14.97 -11.28
N GLY A 298 -8.41 14.14 -12.15
CA GLY A 298 -9.04 13.72 -13.41
C GLY A 298 -10.38 13.00 -13.20
N GLU A 299 -10.48 12.18 -12.15
CA GLU A 299 -11.77 11.60 -11.74
C GLU A 299 -12.76 12.63 -11.19
N ALA A 300 -12.31 13.52 -10.30
CA ALA A 300 -13.18 14.55 -9.72
C ALA A 300 -13.81 15.44 -10.81
N GLY A 301 -13.06 15.75 -11.88
CA GLY A 301 -13.58 16.47 -13.04
C GLY A 301 -14.62 15.69 -13.86
N ARG A 302 -14.52 14.36 -13.93
CA ARG A 302 -15.50 13.50 -14.63
C ARG A 302 -16.79 13.30 -13.83
N HIS A 303 -16.75 13.45 -12.50
CA HIS A 303 -17.93 13.32 -11.64
C HIS A 303 -18.67 14.64 -11.39
N GLY A 304 -18.05 15.79 -11.71
CA GLY A 304 -18.70 17.11 -11.62
C GLY A 304 -19.82 17.38 -12.64
N GLU A 305 -19.95 16.58 -13.70
CA GLU A 305 -20.98 16.77 -14.74
C GLU A 305 -22.12 15.74 -14.71
N SER A 306 -22.09 14.70 -13.86
CA SER A 306 -23.05 13.59 -13.95
C SER A 306 -23.69 13.10 -12.65
N ASP A 307 -23.43 13.70 -11.49
CA ASP A 307 -24.01 13.16 -10.24
C ASP A 307 -24.56 14.26 -9.30
N ALA A 308 -25.69 14.85 -9.73
CA ALA A 308 -26.61 15.52 -8.81
C ALA A 308 -27.65 14.50 -8.33
N SER A 309 -27.27 13.61 -7.41
CA SER A 309 -28.22 12.79 -6.65
C SER A 309 -28.45 13.39 -5.25
N PRO A 310 -29.70 13.43 -4.75
CA PRO A 310 -30.04 14.04 -3.48
C PRO A 310 -29.51 13.23 -2.29
N PRO A 311 -29.34 13.84 -1.10
CA PRO A 311 -28.80 13.17 0.08
C PRO A 311 -29.67 11.98 0.52
N PRO A 312 -29.06 10.93 1.10
CA PRO A 312 -29.78 9.71 1.46
C PRO A 312 -30.81 9.94 2.57
N PRO A 313 -31.93 9.19 2.59
CA PRO A 313 -32.90 9.26 3.68
C PRO A 313 -32.31 8.67 4.96
N GLY A 314 -32.61 9.30 6.10
CA GLY A 314 -32.16 8.89 7.42
C GLY A 314 -32.63 7.47 7.81
N PRO A 315 -31.97 6.83 8.78
CA PRO A 315 -32.15 5.41 9.06
C PRO A 315 -33.53 5.13 9.66
N SER A 316 -34.38 4.41 8.92
CA SER A 316 -35.55 3.71 9.43
C SER A 316 -35.15 2.27 9.81
N GLY A 317 -35.61 1.81 10.98
CA GLY A 317 -35.40 0.44 11.49
C GLY A 317 -35.89 -0.63 10.50
N THR A 318 -35.45 -1.87 10.55
CA THR A 318 -35.33 -2.72 11.74
C THR A 318 -34.50 -3.94 11.32
N GLY A 319 -33.38 -4.19 11.97
CA GLY A 319 -32.56 -5.37 11.69
C GLY A 319 -31.09 -5.15 11.98
N ASP A 320 -30.73 -4.91 13.25
CA ASP A 320 -29.41 -5.30 13.75
C ASP A 320 -29.34 -5.13 15.28
N THR A 321 -29.85 -6.12 16.01
CA THR A 321 -29.74 -6.17 17.48
C THR A 321 -28.32 -6.61 17.89
N LEU A 322 -27.65 -7.44 17.09
CA LEU A 322 -26.32 -7.99 17.39
C LEU A 322 -25.18 -6.99 17.12
N LEU A 323 -25.26 -6.19 16.05
CA LEU A 323 -24.24 -5.17 15.77
C LEU A 323 -24.32 -4.01 16.77
N ARG A 324 -25.53 -3.65 17.23
CA ARG A 324 -25.74 -2.63 18.27
C ARG A 324 -25.30 -3.12 19.65
N GLU A 325 -25.43 -4.40 19.95
CA GLU A 325 -24.87 -5.00 21.18
C GLU A 325 -23.34 -5.07 21.15
N LEU A 326 -22.74 -5.40 20.00
CA LEU A 326 -21.27 -5.39 19.82
C LEU A 326 -20.66 -3.99 19.96
N LEU A 327 -21.31 -2.96 19.40
CA LEU A 327 -20.85 -1.57 19.50
C LEU A 327 -21.04 -0.99 20.92
N ARG A 328 -22.14 -1.35 21.62
CA ARG A 328 -22.34 -0.96 23.03
C ARG A 328 -21.34 -1.62 23.97
N TRP A 329 -20.89 -2.84 23.65
CA TRP A 329 -19.88 -3.55 24.43
C TRP A 329 -18.48 -2.92 24.28
N GLU A 330 -18.15 -2.36 23.11
CA GLU A 330 -16.89 -1.62 22.89
C GLU A 330 -16.87 -0.26 23.61
N ASP A 331 -18.00 0.45 23.66
CA ASP A 331 -18.10 1.74 24.35
C ASP A 331 -17.98 1.62 25.88
N GLN A 332 -18.62 0.60 26.49
CA GLN A 332 -18.53 0.37 27.94
C GLN A 332 -17.10 0.03 28.40
N ARG A 333 -16.35 -0.75 27.61
CA ARG A 333 -14.94 -1.08 27.93
C ARG A 333 -13.99 0.10 27.80
N THR A 334 -14.32 1.07 26.96
CA THR A 334 -13.50 2.26 26.78
C THR A 334 -13.67 3.23 27.94
N GLN A 335 -14.89 3.31 28.52
CA GLN A 335 -15.15 4.08 29.74
C GLN A 335 -14.58 3.43 31.00
N GLU A 336 -14.66 2.10 31.14
CA GLU A 336 -14.08 1.40 32.30
C GLU A 336 -12.54 1.47 32.33
N ARG A 337 -11.87 1.56 31.17
CA ARG A 337 -10.40 1.73 31.10
C ARG A 337 -9.90 3.13 31.41
N GLN A 338 -10.73 4.16 31.27
CA GLN A 338 -10.36 5.53 31.64
C GLN A 338 -10.57 5.83 33.14
N ALA A 339 -11.26 4.94 33.88
CA ALA A 339 -11.51 5.11 35.30
C ALA A 339 -10.49 4.41 36.22
N ASP A 340 -9.58 3.61 35.67
CA ASP A 340 -8.67 2.72 36.43
C ASP A 340 -7.17 2.98 36.15
N GLU A 341 -6.81 4.14 35.60
CA GLU A 341 -5.42 4.63 35.63
C GLU A 341 -5.19 5.45 36.91
N PRO A 342 -4.28 5.05 37.83
CA PRO A 342 -3.94 5.81 39.03
C PRO A 342 -3.10 7.06 38.75
#